data_AF-A0A929L5A5-F1
#
_entry.id   AF-A0A929L5A5-F1
#
_cell.length_a   1.000
_cell.length_b   1.000
_cell.length_c   1.000
_cell.angle_alpha   90.00
_cell.angle_beta   90.00
_cell.angle_gamma   90.00
#
_symmetry.space_group_name_H-M   'P 1'
#
loop_
_entity.id
_entity.type
_entity.pdbx_description
1 polymer ?
#
loop_
_entity_poly.entity_id
_entity_poly.type
_entity_poly.pdbx_seq_one_letter_code
_entity_poly.pdbx_strand_id
1 'polypeptide(L)'
;MKLYRLTFSACGQITKIPDAQTIFGAMCAAIQMKEGIQKMEDYIHSFESEPWFVHTSMFPKGLIPACAKPLFSLSELSQTIGLLQNQDKLAMLAESKKFKKFQYVSETIFEDYILKDNFEDLKRELLNSTTIKLQQIGSLSVLQTAKEKLKPFLAKTVQQTRSGTLEIKKEGL
;
A
#
# COMPACT_ATOMS: atom_id res chain seq x y z
N MET A 1 13.59 20.45 -1.91
CA MET A 1 13.20 19.83 -0.62
C MET A 1 14.04 18.60 -0.35
N LYS A 2 14.43 18.37 0.91
CA LYS A 2 15.10 17.12 1.32
C LYS A 2 14.04 16.11 1.75
N LEU A 3 14.18 14.85 1.32
CA LEU A 3 13.29 13.77 1.72
C LEU A 3 13.84 13.09 2.97
N TYR A 4 12.99 12.96 3.99
CA TYR A 4 13.31 12.26 5.24
C TYR A 4 12.42 11.03 5.38
N ARG A 5 13.01 9.89 5.79
CA ARG A 5 12.26 8.65 6.06
C ARG A 5 12.27 8.35 7.55
N LEU A 6 11.09 8.35 8.16
CA LEU A 6 10.88 7.93 9.54
C LEU A 6 10.37 6.48 9.56
N THR A 7 10.95 5.64 10.41
CA THR A 7 10.53 4.23 10.57
C THR A 7 10.10 4.01 12.01
N PHE A 8 8.89 3.50 12.18
CA PHE A 8 8.31 3.22 13.49
C PHE A 8 8.09 1.72 13.65
N SER A 9 8.29 1.24 14.87
CA SER A 9 7.94 -0.11 15.29
C SER A 9 6.75 0.00 16.25
N ALA A 10 5.68 -0.74 15.98
CA ALA A 10 4.52 -0.74 16.86
C ALA A 10 4.85 -1.47 18.17
N CYS A 11 4.65 -0.80 19.31
CA CYS A 11 4.79 -1.42 20.64
C CYS A 11 3.56 -2.27 21.03
N GLY A 12 2.49 -2.21 20.25
CA GLY A 12 1.24 -2.94 20.48
C GLY A 12 0.47 -3.14 19.19
N GLN A 13 -0.76 -3.67 19.30
CA GLN A 13 -1.63 -3.83 18.14
C GLN A 13 -2.15 -2.47 17.67
N ILE A 14 -2.09 -2.25 16.36
CA ILE A 14 -2.67 -1.08 15.70
C ILE A 14 -3.89 -1.52 14.90
N THR A 15 -4.97 -0.75 14.99
CA THR A 15 -6.22 -1.02 14.25
C THR A 15 -6.18 -0.49 12.83
N LYS A 16 -5.44 0.60 12.60
CA LYS A 16 -5.26 1.24 11.30
C LYS A 16 -3.87 1.86 11.22
N ILE A 17 -3.26 1.81 10.03
CA ILE A 17 -2.02 2.55 9.75
C ILE A 17 -2.36 4.05 9.64
N PRO A 18 -1.64 4.95 10.33
CA PRO A 18 -1.93 6.38 10.30
C PRO A 18 -1.87 6.96 8.88
N ASP A 19 -2.92 7.67 8.49
CA ASP A 19 -2.94 8.46 7.25
C ASP A 19 -2.36 9.86 7.49
N ALA A 20 -2.14 10.60 6.41
CA ALA A 20 -1.57 11.95 6.47
C ALA A 20 -2.38 12.89 7.39
N GLN A 21 -3.71 12.77 7.43
CA GLN A 21 -4.55 13.59 8.30
C GLN A 21 -4.30 13.29 9.79
N THR A 22 -4.23 12.00 10.14
CA THR A 22 -3.93 11.57 11.51
C THR A 22 -2.55 12.06 11.95
N ILE A 23 -1.55 11.98 11.06
CA ILE A 23 -0.18 12.46 11.32
C ILE A 23 -0.17 13.99 11.48
N PHE A 24 -0.87 14.71 10.61
CA PHE A 24 -0.98 16.16 10.68
C PHE A 24 -1.55 16.62 12.03
N GLY A 25 -2.66 16.01 12.46
CA GLY A 25 -3.27 16.30 13.76
C GLY A 25 -2.33 16.02 14.93
N ALA A 26 -1.60 14.90 14.89
CA ALA A 26 -0.60 14.57 15.91
C ALA A 26 0.56 15.57 15.94
N MET A 27 1.01 16.06 14.79
CA MET A 27 2.05 17.08 14.69
C MET A 27 1.58 18.42 15.26
N CYS A 28 0.36 18.87 14.93
CA CYS A 28 -0.22 20.09 15.50
C CYS A 28 -0.31 20.00 17.03
N ALA A 29 -0.79 18.87 17.56
CA ALA A 29 -0.85 18.65 19.01
C ALA A 29 0.54 18.67 19.65
N ALA A 30 1.53 18.03 19.04
CA ALA A 30 2.90 18.01 19.55
C ALA A 30 3.54 19.41 19.57
N ILE A 31 3.34 20.22 18.52
CA ILE A 31 3.81 21.61 18.47
C ILE A 31 3.10 22.45 19.53
N GLN A 32 1.77 22.35 19.62
CA GLN A 32 0.99 23.10 20.60
C GLN A 32 1.42 22.79 22.04
N MET A 33 1.65 21.51 22.36
CA MET A 33 2.07 21.08 23.70
C MET A 33 3.48 21.56 24.07
N LYS A 34 4.38 21.68 23.08
CA LYS A 34 5.80 22.01 23.31
C LYS A 34 6.09 23.50 23.19
N GLU A 35 5.46 24.17 22.23
CA GLU A 35 5.80 25.53 21.80
C GLU A 35 4.62 26.51 21.87
N GLY A 36 3.41 26.02 22.19
CA GLY A 36 2.21 26.83 22.37
C GLY A 36 1.39 27.02 21.10
N ILE A 37 0.22 27.65 21.27
CA ILE A 37 -0.80 27.79 20.21
C ILE A 37 -0.32 28.64 19.04
N GLN A 38 0.43 29.72 19.31
CA GLN A 38 0.91 30.63 18.26
C GLN A 38 1.86 29.91 17.29
N LYS A 39 2.77 29.07 17.81
CA LYS A 39 3.68 28.29 16.95
C LYS A 39 2.97 27.23 16.12
N MET A 40 1.89 26.66 16.66
CA MET A 40 1.03 25.76 15.91
C MET A 40 0.30 26.49 14.78
N GLU A 41 -0.21 27.69 15.03
CA GLU A 41 -0.85 28.52 14.00
C GLU A 41 0.15 28.95 12.92
N ASP A 42 1.37 29.38 13.28
CA ASP A 42 2.45 29.67 12.32
C ASP A 42 2.72 28.48 11.39
N TYR A 43 2.78 27.27 11.97
CA TYR A 43 2.97 26.05 11.22
C TYR A 43 1.83 25.80 10.21
N ILE A 44 0.57 26.02 10.62
CA ILE A 44 -0.58 25.87 9.72
C ILE A 44 -0.53 26.91 8.59
N HIS A 45 -0.24 28.17 8.89
CA HIS A 45 -0.14 29.24 7.89
C HIS A 45 1.04 29.02 6.92
N SER A 46 2.08 28.30 7.33
CA SER A 46 3.21 27.97 6.43
C SER A 46 2.76 27.25 5.15
N PHE A 47 1.67 26.47 5.19
CA PHE A 47 1.16 25.76 4.02
C PHE A 47 0.57 26.66 2.92
N GLU A 48 0.27 27.92 3.22
CA GLU A 48 -0.23 28.89 2.23
C GLU A 48 0.89 29.45 1.33
N SER A 49 2.14 29.33 1.77
CA SER A 49 3.32 29.85 1.06
C SER A 49 4.39 28.77 0.94
N GLU A 50 5.30 28.70 1.92
CA GLU A 50 6.36 27.71 1.99
C GLU A 50 6.15 26.80 3.22
N PRO A 51 5.57 25.60 3.04
CA PRO A 51 5.29 24.70 4.14
C PRO A 51 6.59 24.30 4.83
N TRP A 52 6.62 24.41 6.16
CA TRP A 52 7.80 24.01 6.94
C TRP A 52 8.14 22.53 6.74
N PHE A 53 7.10 21.69 6.65
CA PHE A 53 7.24 20.28 6.33
C PHE A 53 5.99 19.74 5.63
N VAL A 54 6.21 18.83 4.69
CA VAL A 54 5.16 18.06 4.03
C VAL A 54 5.37 16.60 4.38
N HIS A 55 4.32 15.94 4.86
CA HIS A 55 4.37 14.53 5.25
C HIS A 55 3.40 13.69 4.41
N THR A 56 3.77 12.43 4.19
CA THR A 56 2.89 11.44 3.57
C THR A 56 2.15 10.64 4.64
N SER A 57 1.16 9.85 4.22
CA SER A 57 0.65 8.76 5.06
C SER A 57 1.76 7.78 5.43
N MET A 58 1.56 7.01 6.50
CA MET A 58 2.43 5.88 6.81
C MET A 58 2.06 4.67 5.94
N PHE A 59 3.07 3.88 5.60
CA PHE A 59 2.92 2.64 4.86
C PHE A 59 3.72 1.53 5.54
N PRO A 60 3.34 0.25 5.36
CA PRO A 60 4.16 -0.85 5.82
C PRO A 60 5.57 -0.75 5.22
N LYS A 61 6.59 -1.06 6.01
CA LYS A 61 7.98 -0.97 5.56
C LYS A 61 8.22 -1.85 4.32
N GLY A 62 8.88 -1.28 3.31
CA GLY A 62 9.18 -1.97 2.06
C GLY A 62 8.02 -2.01 1.06
N LEU A 63 6.88 -1.39 1.40
CA LEU A 63 5.69 -1.30 0.55
C LEU A 63 5.39 0.16 0.21
N ILE A 64 5.12 0.39 -1.06
CA ILE A 64 4.76 1.70 -1.61
C ILE A 64 3.31 1.62 -2.09
N PRO A 65 2.46 2.63 -1.83
CA PRO A 65 1.08 2.62 -2.30
C PRO A 65 1.04 2.54 -3.83
N ALA A 66 0.20 1.66 -4.34
CA ALA A 66 -0.03 1.53 -5.77
C ALA A 66 -0.70 2.80 -6.32
N CYS A 67 -0.34 3.19 -7.54
CA CYS A 67 -1.10 4.20 -8.27
C CYS A 67 -2.53 3.68 -8.54
N ALA A 68 -3.53 4.56 -8.40
CA ALA A 68 -4.94 4.23 -8.64
C ALA A 68 -5.27 3.87 -10.11
N LYS A 69 -4.28 3.88 -11.01
CA LYS A 69 -4.45 3.48 -12.41
C LYS A 69 -4.47 1.96 -12.51
N PRO A 70 -5.47 1.37 -13.16
CA PRO A 70 -5.47 -0.07 -13.42
C PRO A 70 -4.28 -0.44 -14.29
N LEU A 71 -3.59 -1.54 -13.98
CA LEU A 71 -2.45 -2.01 -14.78
C LEU A 71 -2.84 -2.39 -16.20
N PHE A 72 -4.08 -2.83 -16.41
CA PHE A 72 -4.59 -3.22 -17.72
C PHE A 72 -5.88 -2.47 -18.01
N SER A 73 -5.99 -1.92 -19.21
CA SER A 73 -7.27 -1.45 -19.75
C SER A 73 -8.18 -2.64 -20.07
N LEU A 74 -9.48 -2.38 -20.13
CA LEU A 74 -10.46 -3.40 -20.51
C LEU A 74 -10.27 -3.88 -21.96
N SER A 75 -9.81 -3.00 -22.86
CA SER A 75 -9.53 -3.32 -24.25
C SER A 75 -8.29 -4.21 -24.42
N GLU A 76 -7.22 -3.95 -23.68
CA GLU A 76 -6.02 -4.81 -23.70
C GLU A 76 -6.34 -6.21 -23.17
N LEU A 77 -7.13 -6.30 -22.10
CA LEU A 77 -7.55 -7.59 -21.55
C LEU A 77 -8.43 -8.36 -22.53
N SER A 78 -9.42 -7.71 -23.14
CA SER A 78 -10.35 -8.38 -24.06
C SER A 78 -9.64 -8.89 -25.32
N GLN A 79 -8.68 -8.15 -25.86
CA GLN A 79 -7.85 -8.59 -26.98
C GLN A 79 -6.99 -9.81 -26.59
N THR A 80 -6.31 -9.74 -25.45
CA THR A 80 -5.47 -10.84 -24.96
C THR A 80 -6.30 -12.11 -24.72
N ILE A 81 -7.50 -11.98 -24.13
CA ILE A 81 -8.41 -13.11 -23.91
C ILE A 81 -9.00 -13.64 -25.23
N GLY A 82 -9.25 -12.76 -26.20
CA GLY A 82 -9.77 -13.12 -27.52
C GLY A 82 -8.84 -14.08 -28.28
N LEU A 83 -7.53 -13.97 -28.06
CA LEU A 83 -6.48 -14.76 -28.72
C LEU A 83 -6.24 -16.15 -28.10
N LEU A 84 -6.79 -16.41 -26.90
CA LEU A 84 -6.58 -17.67 -26.17
C LEU A 84 -7.57 -18.77 -26.59
N GLN A 85 -7.22 -20.03 -26.31
CA GLN A 85 -8.17 -21.14 -26.43
C GLN A 85 -9.26 -21.03 -25.36
N ASN A 86 -10.47 -21.51 -25.67
CA ASN A 86 -11.64 -21.35 -24.80
C ASN A 86 -11.44 -21.89 -23.36
N GLN A 87 -10.58 -22.88 -23.18
CA GLN A 87 -10.26 -23.47 -21.87
C GLN A 87 -9.44 -22.51 -20.99
N ASP A 88 -8.58 -21.69 -21.59
CA ASP A 88 -7.68 -20.76 -20.87
C ASP A 88 -8.31 -19.38 -20.63
N LYS A 89 -9.36 -19.02 -21.39
CA LYS A 89 -10.07 -17.73 -21.26
C LYS A 89 -10.61 -17.51 -19.85
N LEU A 90 -11.20 -18.54 -19.25
CA LEU A 90 -11.77 -18.48 -17.90
C LEU A 90 -10.70 -18.28 -16.82
N ALA A 91 -9.58 -19.00 -16.93
CA ALA A 91 -8.45 -18.89 -16.01
C ALA A 91 -7.83 -17.48 -16.06
N MET A 92 -7.58 -16.96 -17.26
CA MET A 92 -7.03 -15.60 -17.45
C MET A 92 -7.99 -14.49 -17.01
N LEU A 93 -9.30 -14.67 -17.19
CA LEU A 93 -10.30 -13.75 -16.64
C LEU A 93 -10.31 -13.74 -15.10
N ALA A 94 -10.11 -14.89 -14.46
CA ALA A 94 -10.02 -14.97 -13.01
C ALA A 94 -8.74 -14.31 -12.47
N GLU A 95 -7.60 -14.47 -13.16
CA GLU A 95 -6.34 -13.84 -12.76
C GLU A 95 -6.32 -12.33 -13.01
N SER A 96 -6.82 -11.87 -14.15
CA SER A 96 -6.92 -10.43 -14.47
C SER A 96 -7.76 -9.64 -13.47
N LYS A 97 -8.80 -10.26 -12.88
CA LYS A 97 -9.58 -9.65 -11.78
C LYS A 97 -8.73 -9.36 -10.55
N LYS A 98 -7.69 -10.16 -10.27
CA LYS A 98 -6.80 -9.97 -9.11
C LYS A 98 -5.96 -8.70 -9.25
N PHE A 99 -5.55 -8.37 -10.47
CA PHE A 99 -4.73 -7.19 -10.76
C PHE A 99 -5.53 -5.87 -10.80
N LYS A 100 -6.86 -5.94 -10.74
CA LYS A 100 -7.73 -4.75 -10.76
C LYS A 100 -7.66 -3.93 -9.46
N LYS A 101 -7.17 -4.52 -8.34
CA LYS A 101 -7.25 -3.92 -6.99
C LYS A 101 -6.08 -4.29 -6.08
N PHE A 102 -4.84 -4.20 -6.56
CA PHE A 102 -3.69 -4.25 -5.66
C PHE A 102 -3.50 -2.88 -4.97
N GLN A 103 -3.14 -2.90 -3.70
CA GLN A 103 -3.05 -1.68 -2.87
C GLN A 103 -1.60 -1.19 -2.76
N TYR A 104 -0.64 -2.11 -2.85
CA TYR A 104 0.77 -1.80 -2.66
C TYR A 104 1.64 -2.51 -3.70
N VAL A 105 2.81 -1.92 -3.94
CA VAL A 105 3.91 -2.52 -4.68
C VAL A 105 5.13 -2.60 -3.76
N SER A 106 5.99 -3.58 -4.01
CA SER A 106 7.33 -3.64 -3.42
C SER A 106 8.20 -2.45 -3.90
N GLU A 107 9.20 -2.08 -3.10
CA GLU A 107 10.20 -1.06 -3.48
C GLU A 107 10.89 -1.42 -4.80
N THR A 108 11.22 -2.69 -5.02
CA THR A 108 11.86 -3.15 -6.27
C THR A 108 10.98 -2.91 -7.50
N ILE A 109 9.70 -3.28 -7.45
CA ILE A 109 8.79 -3.03 -8.57
C ILE A 109 8.61 -1.53 -8.81
N PHE A 110 8.56 -0.73 -7.74
CA PHE A 110 8.48 0.70 -7.86
C PHE A 110 9.71 1.30 -8.56
N GLU A 111 10.91 0.89 -8.17
CA GLU A 111 12.16 1.39 -8.74
C GLU A 111 12.41 0.90 -10.17
N ASP A 112 12.10 -0.36 -10.46
CA ASP A 112 12.43 -0.98 -11.74
C ASP A 112 11.39 -0.73 -12.82
N TYR A 113 10.11 -0.56 -12.46
CA TYR A 113 9.05 -0.38 -13.44
C TYR A 113 8.41 1.00 -13.35
N ILE A 114 8.02 1.46 -12.15
CA ILE A 114 7.20 2.67 -12.01
C ILE A 114 8.04 3.93 -12.19
N LEU A 115 9.20 4.05 -11.53
CA LEU A 115 10.07 5.22 -11.63
C LEU A 115 10.69 5.36 -13.03
N LYS A 116 10.87 4.25 -13.74
CA LYS A 116 11.45 4.21 -15.10
C LYS A 116 10.40 4.30 -16.21
N ASP A 117 9.12 4.50 -15.85
CA ASP A 117 7.98 4.52 -16.78
C ASP A 117 7.86 3.26 -17.65
N ASN A 118 8.35 2.12 -17.16
CA ASN A 118 8.42 0.86 -17.89
C ASN A 118 7.19 -0.04 -17.62
N PHE A 119 5.99 0.52 -17.78
CA PHE A 119 4.74 -0.18 -17.49
C PHE A 119 4.45 -1.33 -18.46
N GLU A 120 4.89 -1.23 -19.71
CA GLU A 120 4.66 -2.28 -20.71
C GLU A 120 5.44 -3.56 -20.40
N ASP A 121 6.66 -3.46 -19.88
CA ASP A 121 7.42 -4.63 -19.46
C ASP A 121 6.82 -5.25 -18.19
N LEU A 122 6.34 -4.42 -17.25
CA LEU A 122 5.61 -4.90 -16.08
C LEU A 122 4.37 -5.71 -16.49
N LYS A 123 3.56 -5.19 -17.43
CA LYS A 123 2.39 -5.88 -17.98
C LYS A 123 2.76 -7.20 -18.64
N ARG A 124 3.84 -7.22 -19.44
CA ARG A 124 4.33 -8.43 -20.11
C ARG A 124 4.80 -9.50 -19.12
N GLU A 125 5.58 -9.12 -18.11
CA GLU A 125 6.05 -10.06 -17.08
C GLU A 125 4.92 -10.61 -16.19
N LEU A 126 3.88 -9.81 -15.98
CA LEU A 126 2.65 -10.24 -15.28
C LEU A 126 1.87 -11.30 -16.05
N LEU A 127 1.78 -11.18 -17.38
CA LEU A 127 1.02 -12.09 -18.24
C LEU A 127 1.76 -13.40 -18.53
N ASN A 128 3.10 -13.38 -18.61
CA ASN A 128 3.92 -14.52 -19.03
C ASN A 128 4.42 -15.42 -17.86
N SER A 129 3.81 -15.30 -16.67
CA SER A 129 4.52 -15.29 -15.38
C SER A 129 5.49 -16.45 -14.99
N THR A 130 6.61 -16.04 -14.39
CA THR A 130 7.28 -16.77 -13.27
C THR A 130 7.86 -15.80 -12.22
N THR A 131 8.16 -14.55 -12.61
CA THR A 131 8.99 -13.62 -11.82
C THR A 131 8.22 -12.63 -10.95
N ILE A 132 7.00 -12.20 -11.32
CA ILE A 132 6.19 -11.24 -10.55
C ILE A 132 4.91 -11.91 -10.07
N LYS A 133 4.55 -11.71 -8.80
CA LYS A 133 3.38 -12.32 -8.18
C LYS A 133 2.59 -11.30 -7.38
N LEU A 134 1.26 -11.43 -7.45
CA LEU A 134 0.37 -10.79 -6.51
C LEU A 134 0.26 -11.68 -5.27
N GLN A 135 0.70 -11.17 -4.12
CA GLN A 135 0.59 -11.86 -2.84
C GLN A 135 -0.38 -11.11 -1.91
N GLN A 136 -1.17 -11.87 -1.16
CA GLN A 136 -1.92 -11.35 -0.03
C GLN A 136 -1.04 -11.42 1.22
N ILE A 137 -0.76 -10.25 1.81
CA ILE A 137 -0.05 -10.12 3.08
C ILE A 137 -1.04 -9.63 4.13
N GLY A 138 -1.60 -10.56 4.90
CA GLY A 138 -2.74 -10.25 5.78
C GLY A 138 -3.95 -9.83 4.95
N SER A 139 -4.46 -8.61 5.16
CA SER A 139 -5.53 -8.01 4.37
C SER A 139 -5.06 -7.17 3.17
N LEU A 140 -3.73 -7.10 2.93
CA LEU A 140 -3.14 -6.24 1.92
C LEU A 140 -2.81 -7.00 0.64
N SER A 141 -3.28 -6.48 -0.49
CA SER A 141 -2.91 -6.96 -1.83
C SER A 141 -1.61 -6.29 -2.29
N VAL A 142 -0.53 -7.06 -2.43
CA VAL A 142 0.80 -6.55 -2.76
C VAL A 142 1.33 -7.16 -4.06
N LEU A 143 1.85 -6.32 -4.96
CA LEU A 143 2.61 -6.75 -6.12
C LEU A 143 4.10 -6.80 -5.77
N GLN A 144 4.71 -7.97 -5.91
CA GLN A 144 6.12 -8.17 -5.56
C GLN A 144 6.81 -9.17 -6.51
N THR A 145 8.13 -9.18 -6.50
CA THR A 145 8.89 -10.19 -7.24
C THR A 145 8.85 -11.53 -6.48
N ALA A 146 8.88 -12.65 -7.20
CA ALA A 146 8.80 -14.00 -6.65
C ALA A 146 10.03 -14.37 -5.79
N LYS A 147 11.13 -13.61 -5.91
CA LYS A 147 12.35 -13.77 -5.11
C LYS A 147 12.25 -13.05 -3.76
N GLU A 148 11.35 -12.08 -3.60
CA GLU A 148 11.19 -11.34 -2.35
C GLU A 148 10.35 -12.12 -1.34
N LYS A 149 10.89 -12.27 -0.12
CA LYS A 149 10.14 -12.68 1.06
C LYS A 149 9.84 -11.45 1.92
N LEU A 150 8.72 -10.79 1.66
CA LEU A 150 8.21 -9.76 2.56
C LEU A 150 7.67 -10.42 3.83
N LYS A 151 8.08 -9.91 5.00
CA LYS A 151 7.57 -10.40 6.28
C LYS A 151 6.08 -10.09 6.37
N PRO A 152 5.23 -11.04 6.78
CA PRO A 152 3.79 -10.80 6.80
C PRO A 152 3.44 -9.69 7.79
N PHE A 153 2.67 -8.70 7.33
CA PHE A 153 1.97 -7.76 8.20
C PHE A 153 0.83 -8.53 8.88
N LEU A 154 1.08 -8.98 10.12
CA LEU A 154 0.08 -9.69 10.92
C LEU A 154 -0.92 -8.67 11.50
N ALA A 155 -1.93 -8.29 10.70
CA ALA A 155 -3.13 -7.67 11.24
C ALA A 155 -3.91 -8.74 12.03
N LYS A 156 -3.69 -8.83 13.35
CA LYS A 156 -4.54 -9.65 14.23
C LYS A 156 -5.75 -8.83 14.61
N THR A 157 -6.90 -9.15 14.02
CA THR A 157 -8.19 -8.57 14.41
C THR A 157 -8.60 -9.17 15.76
N VAL A 158 -8.75 -8.32 16.78
CA VAL A 158 -9.34 -8.73 18.07
C VAL A 158 -10.77 -8.21 18.11
N GLN A 159 -11.75 -9.12 18.17
CA GLN A 159 -13.13 -8.73 18.45
C GLN A 159 -13.26 -8.52 19.96
N GLN A 160 -13.52 -7.29 20.40
CA GLN A 160 -13.94 -7.04 21.77
C GLN A 160 -15.38 -7.54 21.93
N THR A 161 -15.57 -8.59 22.72
CA THR A 161 -16.90 -8.99 23.20
C THR A 161 -17.26 -8.16 24.42
N ARG A 162 -18.57 -7.92 24.64
CA ARG A 162 -19.13 -7.09 25.74
C ARG A 162 -18.69 -7.51 27.15
N SER A 163 -18.07 -8.67 27.32
CA SER A 163 -17.59 -9.22 28.60
C SER A 163 -16.09 -9.01 28.86
N GLY A 164 -15.36 -8.27 28.02
CA GLY A 164 -13.95 -7.94 28.25
C GLY A 164 -12.95 -9.07 28.00
N THR A 165 -13.41 -10.22 27.48
CA THR A 165 -12.53 -11.34 27.12
C THR A 165 -12.07 -11.19 25.67
N LEU A 166 -10.75 -11.11 25.47
CA LEU A 166 -10.11 -11.04 24.14
C LEU A 166 -9.93 -12.47 23.60
N GLU A 167 -10.78 -12.89 22.67
CA GLU A 167 -10.57 -14.14 21.93
C GLU A 167 -9.74 -13.89 20.67
N ILE A 168 -8.62 -14.61 20.54
CA ILE A 168 -7.78 -14.60 19.35
C ILE A 168 -8.30 -15.69 18.41
N LYS A 169 -9.05 -15.31 17.36
CA LYS A 169 -9.29 -16.23 16.25
C LYS A 169 -8.06 -16.27 15.34
N LYS A 170 -7.42 -17.43 15.25
CA LYS A 170 -6.55 -17.77 14.12
C LYS A 170 -7.47 -18.22 12.98
N GLU A 171 -7.64 -17.43 11.94
CA GLU A 171 -8.12 -17.98 10.67
C GLU A 171 -6.92 -18.64 9.97
N GLY A 172 -7.02 -19.94 9.79
CA GLY A 172 -6.07 -20.76 9.06
C GLY A 172 -6.58 -21.07 7.66
N LEU A 173 -5.62 -21.07 6.73
CA LEU A 173 -5.62 -21.55 5.34
C LEU A 173 -6.51 -20.82 4.33
#